data_AF-A0A2G6BTL2-F1
#
_entry.id   AF-A0A2G6BTL2-F1
#
_cell.length_a   1.000
_cell.length_b   1.000
_cell.length_c   1.000
_cell.angle_alpha   90.00
_cell.angle_beta   90.00
_cell.angle_gamma   90.00
#
_symmetry.space_group_name_H-M   'P 1'
#
loop_
_entity.id
_entity.type
_entity.pdbx_description
1 polymer ?
#
loop_
_entity_poly.entity_id
_entity_poly.type
_entity_poly.pdbx_seq_one_letter_code
_entity_poly.pdbx_strand_id
1 'polypeptide(L)'
;MGKYAILVVLTLSVALGYMGLYNNSATNDAIHETENQGQRKILQHLATGHANATLQKLRKLNQSTVFDPDNFNYTKSIPEHNATVTVQVDDVDSDDKLIIGEYKINVEVKDDEFTAKAVVFDRQLPFSYYALFLDNFPKNAYYGTGERVNGPFHSNSSVNVGGRPGPVFDGNVTATGVKYFAGASASNFKGFKGDNNNFSHPKIPLGKTLQIKPEDQAGAFKLDNAFTSNTDLYVNLTQNLAGEQIVEVFDVPYSDPKLKPGGHATNAEYEKYIADHKTVIKAEDLSNKILYSANKNIHVKGELDGKLNITTEKSIYLDDDVVYKDDPRKVPESDDMLGLMCNGDVIVSTRKDPYTGEYMNTRKDPDSEYDGLVVMANIYTTKSIKIENFRGGYVQEQDSLGNWHHKGVPQDRGDWTVVGGRVQANLGITMTSHGGYKSGFAEVIEYDTRFRNDAPPGVPYTNERRINRWSESF
;
A
#
# COMPACT_ATOMS: atom_id res chain seq x y z
N MET A 1 -26.30 -71.75 62.25
CA MET A 1 -25.38 -70.86 61.52
C MET A 1 -25.61 -70.83 59.99
N GLY A 2 -26.10 -71.90 59.34
CA GLY A 2 -26.23 -71.94 57.86
C GLY A 2 -27.19 -70.94 57.20
N LYS A 3 -28.30 -70.53 57.84
CA LYS A 3 -29.27 -69.60 57.21
C LYS A 3 -28.75 -68.17 57.04
N TYR A 4 -27.96 -67.68 58.00
CA TYR A 4 -27.35 -66.35 57.93
C TYR A 4 -26.19 -66.30 56.92
N ALA A 5 -25.44 -67.40 56.77
CA ALA A 5 -24.40 -67.51 55.76
C ALA A 5 -24.98 -67.41 54.33
N ILE A 6 -26.14 -68.02 54.07
CA ILE A 6 -26.82 -67.93 52.76
C ILE A 6 -27.25 -66.51 52.45
N LEU A 7 -27.81 -65.79 53.44
CA LEU A 7 -28.20 -64.38 53.29
C LEU A 7 -27.00 -63.48 53.00
N VAL A 8 -25.89 -63.65 53.73
CA VAL A 8 -24.66 -62.88 53.50
C VAL A 8 -24.09 -63.12 52.09
N VAL A 9 -24.05 -64.37 51.65
CA VAL A 9 -23.58 -64.72 50.29
C VAL A 9 -24.49 -64.09 49.23
N LEU A 10 -25.82 -64.19 49.37
CA LEU A 10 -26.77 -63.56 48.45
C LEU A 10 -26.62 -62.04 48.38
N THR A 11 -26.49 -61.39 49.53
CA THR A 11 -26.37 -59.93 49.59
C THR A 11 -25.06 -59.46 48.96
N LEU A 12 -23.96 -60.19 49.22
CA LEU A 12 -22.66 -59.91 48.61
C LEU A 12 -22.68 -60.16 47.10
N SER A 13 -23.34 -61.21 46.63
CA SER A 13 -23.50 -61.49 45.19
C SER A 13 -24.29 -60.39 44.47
N VAL A 14 -25.37 -59.88 45.06
CA VAL A 14 -26.14 -58.77 44.48
C VAL A 14 -25.31 -57.48 44.45
N ALA A 15 -24.58 -57.17 45.53
CA ALA A 15 -23.72 -56.00 45.59
C ALA A 15 -22.59 -56.05 44.55
N LEU A 16 -21.94 -57.21 44.40
CA LEU A 16 -20.91 -57.44 43.38
C LEU A 16 -21.48 -57.39 41.96
N GLY A 17 -22.70 -57.91 41.74
CA GLY A 17 -23.39 -57.80 40.45
C GLY A 17 -23.70 -56.35 40.08
N TYR A 18 -24.19 -55.55 41.04
CA TYR A 18 -24.45 -54.12 40.82
C TYR A 18 -23.16 -53.34 40.54
N MET A 19 -22.08 -53.60 41.29
CA MET A 19 -20.76 -53.02 41.04
C MET A 19 -20.20 -53.42 39.66
N GLY A 20 -20.41 -54.68 39.23
CA GLY A 20 -20.01 -55.13 37.89
C GLY A 20 -20.77 -54.42 36.78
N LEU A 21 -22.09 -54.25 36.91
CA LEU A 21 -22.90 -53.50 35.93
C LEU A 21 -22.50 -52.02 35.88
N TYR A 22 -22.28 -51.38 37.03
CA TYR A 22 -21.85 -49.99 37.11
C TYR A 22 -20.45 -49.78 36.52
N ASN A 23 -19.50 -50.68 36.80
CA ASN A 23 -18.16 -50.61 36.21
C ASN A 23 -18.20 -50.84 34.70
N ASN A 24 -19.07 -51.74 34.21
CA ASN A 24 -19.24 -51.96 32.78
C ASN A 24 -19.85 -50.72 32.09
N SER A 25 -20.86 -50.07 32.68
CA SER A 25 -21.42 -48.83 32.11
C SER A 25 -20.40 -47.71 32.11
N ALA A 26 -19.70 -47.48 33.23
CA ALA A 26 -18.67 -46.45 33.31
C ALA A 26 -17.51 -46.69 32.32
N THR A 27 -17.15 -47.96 32.08
CA THR A 27 -16.13 -48.32 31.09
C THR A 27 -16.63 -48.05 29.67
N ASN A 28 -17.87 -48.43 29.35
CA ASN A 28 -18.47 -48.16 28.04
C ASN A 28 -18.61 -46.67 27.77
N ASP A 29 -19.05 -45.89 28.77
CA ASP A 29 -19.16 -44.43 28.67
C ASP A 29 -17.78 -43.79 28.45
N ALA A 30 -16.75 -44.27 29.14
CA ALA A 30 -15.37 -43.81 28.94
C ALA A 30 -14.82 -44.16 27.55
N ILE A 31 -15.17 -45.34 27.02
CA ILE A 31 -14.79 -45.75 25.66
C ILE A 31 -15.50 -44.85 24.64
N HIS A 32 -16.81 -44.64 24.75
CA HIS A 32 -17.57 -43.78 23.84
C HIS A 32 -17.10 -42.33 23.87
N GLU A 33 -16.80 -41.77 25.04
CA GLU A 33 -16.25 -40.42 25.13
C GLU A 33 -14.86 -40.33 24.50
N THR A 34 -14.04 -41.38 24.64
CA THR A 34 -12.72 -41.45 23.99
C THR A 34 -12.84 -41.54 22.47
N GLU A 35 -13.76 -42.35 21.97
CA GLU A 35 -14.09 -42.46 20.54
C GLU A 35 -14.57 -41.12 19.98
N ASN A 36 -15.52 -40.48 20.68
CA ASN A 36 -16.02 -39.15 20.34
C ASN A 36 -14.87 -38.15 20.27
N GLN A 37 -14.05 -38.03 21.32
CA GLN A 37 -12.89 -37.13 21.34
C GLN A 37 -11.90 -37.41 20.20
N GLY A 38 -11.70 -38.68 19.85
CA GLY A 38 -10.91 -39.08 18.68
C GLY A 38 -11.49 -38.53 17.39
N GLN A 39 -12.79 -38.73 17.18
CA GLN A 39 -13.52 -38.22 16.03
C GLN A 39 -13.47 -36.69 15.96
N ARG A 40 -13.64 -35.98 17.08
CA ARG A 40 -13.53 -34.51 17.14
C ARG A 40 -12.19 -34.01 16.61
N LYS A 41 -11.09 -34.64 17.05
CA LYS A 41 -9.73 -34.29 16.61
C LYS A 41 -9.52 -34.59 15.13
N ILE A 42 -10.05 -35.70 14.62
CA ILE A 42 -10.00 -36.03 13.19
C ILE A 42 -10.68 -34.93 12.37
N LEU A 43 -11.90 -34.53 12.72
CA LEU A 43 -12.63 -33.47 12.00
C LEU A 43 -11.89 -32.12 12.06
N GLN A 44 -11.32 -31.76 13.21
CA GLN A 44 -10.49 -30.53 13.35
C GLN A 44 -9.25 -30.55 12.46
N HIS A 45 -8.54 -31.69 12.40
CA HIS A 45 -7.39 -31.85 11.53
C HIS A 45 -7.77 -31.81 10.05
N LEU A 46 -8.92 -32.38 9.68
CA LEU A 46 -9.45 -32.27 8.32
C LEU A 46 -9.77 -30.81 7.99
N ALA A 47 -10.47 -30.08 8.86
CA ALA A 47 -10.81 -28.68 8.64
C ALA A 47 -9.55 -27.83 8.42
N THR A 48 -8.57 -27.98 9.30
CA THR A 48 -7.26 -27.29 9.22
C THR A 48 -6.47 -27.68 7.99
N GLY A 49 -6.45 -28.98 7.63
CA GLY A 49 -5.76 -29.48 6.45
C GLY A 49 -6.33 -28.90 5.16
N HIS A 50 -7.65 -28.85 5.05
CA HIS A 50 -8.34 -28.26 3.90
C HIS A 50 -8.18 -26.73 3.85
N ALA A 51 -8.20 -26.03 4.99
CA ALA A 51 -7.90 -24.59 5.05
C ALA A 51 -6.48 -24.29 4.54
N ASN A 52 -5.48 -25.05 5.00
CA ASN A 52 -4.10 -24.94 4.54
C ASN A 52 -3.94 -25.25 3.05
N ALA A 53 -4.62 -26.27 2.54
CA ALA A 53 -4.59 -26.60 1.11
C ALA A 53 -5.18 -25.47 0.26
N THR A 54 -6.28 -24.84 0.71
CA THR A 54 -6.90 -23.70 0.03
C THR A 54 -5.98 -22.47 0.07
N LEU A 55 -5.37 -22.15 1.23
CA LEU A 55 -4.35 -21.09 1.34
C LEU A 55 -3.19 -21.30 0.36
N GLN A 56 -2.69 -22.53 0.23
CA GLN A 56 -1.61 -22.83 -0.70
C GLN A 56 -2.03 -22.63 -2.17
N LYS A 57 -3.27 -22.99 -2.53
CA LYS A 57 -3.80 -22.71 -3.88
C LYS A 57 -3.92 -21.21 -4.13
N LEU A 58 -4.48 -20.47 -3.16
CA LEU A 58 -4.61 -19.02 -3.21
C LEU A 58 -3.27 -18.30 -3.38
N ARG A 59 -2.22 -18.76 -2.69
CA ARG A 59 -0.86 -18.21 -2.81
C ARG A 59 -0.18 -18.52 -4.14
N LYS A 60 -0.68 -19.48 -4.91
CA LYS A 60 -0.17 -19.78 -6.26
C LYS A 60 -0.84 -18.95 -7.35
N LEU A 61 -1.91 -18.22 -7.04
CA LEU A 61 -2.50 -17.28 -7.98
C LEU A 61 -1.50 -16.13 -8.23
N ASN A 62 -1.17 -15.90 -9.50
CA ASN A 62 -0.32 -14.79 -9.91
C ASN A 62 -1.15 -13.50 -10.01
N GLN A 63 -0.49 -12.33 -9.96
CA GLN A 63 -1.10 -10.99 -10.03
C GLN A 63 -2.03 -10.75 -11.24
N SER A 64 -1.99 -11.60 -12.28
CA SER A 64 -2.72 -11.42 -13.54
C SER A 64 -3.98 -12.29 -13.68
N THR A 65 -4.24 -13.23 -12.78
CA THR A 65 -5.48 -14.02 -12.83
C THR A 65 -6.57 -13.25 -12.11
N VAL A 66 -7.67 -12.95 -12.81
CA VAL A 66 -8.90 -12.49 -12.17
C VAL A 66 -9.21 -13.48 -11.05
N PHE A 67 -9.24 -12.98 -9.81
CA PHE A 67 -9.66 -13.79 -8.70
C PHE A 67 -11.14 -14.09 -8.87
N ASP A 68 -11.49 -15.37 -8.81
CA ASP A 68 -12.87 -15.81 -8.83
C ASP A 68 -13.02 -16.82 -7.69
N PRO A 69 -13.72 -16.44 -6.60
CA PRO A 69 -13.88 -17.26 -5.43
C PRO A 69 -14.55 -18.60 -5.73
N ASP A 70 -15.41 -18.67 -6.74
CA ASP A 70 -16.14 -19.89 -7.09
C ASP A 70 -15.22 -21.01 -7.56
N ASN A 71 -14.03 -20.68 -8.08
CA ASN A 71 -13.02 -21.68 -8.42
C ASN A 71 -12.38 -22.38 -7.21
N PHE A 72 -12.61 -21.86 -6.00
CA PHE A 72 -12.11 -22.43 -4.74
C PHE A 72 -13.19 -23.15 -3.95
N ASN A 73 -14.46 -22.92 -4.28
CA ASN A 73 -15.61 -23.45 -3.57
C ASN A 73 -15.81 -24.93 -3.94
N TYR A 74 -15.90 -25.81 -2.94
CA TYR A 74 -16.22 -27.22 -3.18
C TYR A 74 -16.84 -27.89 -1.96
N THR A 75 -17.57 -28.98 -2.23
CA THR A 75 -18.02 -29.93 -1.21
C THR A 75 -17.57 -31.33 -1.59
N LYS A 76 -16.99 -32.08 -0.66
CA LYS A 76 -16.42 -33.41 -0.89
C LYS A 76 -16.71 -34.34 0.28
N SER A 77 -17.18 -35.56 -0.03
CA SER A 77 -17.30 -36.64 0.96
C SER A 77 -15.93 -37.28 1.25
N ILE A 78 -15.71 -37.65 2.51
CA ILE A 78 -14.57 -38.39 3.04
C ILE A 78 -15.12 -39.71 3.63
N PRO A 79 -15.28 -40.76 2.80
CA PRO A 79 -15.93 -42.00 3.21
C PRO A 79 -15.22 -42.69 4.39
N GLU A 80 -13.90 -42.58 4.49
CA GLU A 80 -13.10 -43.21 5.55
C GLU A 80 -13.45 -42.69 6.96
N HIS A 81 -14.09 -41.52 7.03
CA HIS A 81 -14.49 -40.86 8.28
C HIS A 81 -15.99 -40.56 8.34
N ASN A 82 -16.78 -41.06 7.38
CA ASN A 82 -18.21 -40.72 7.22
C ASN A 82 -18.48 -39.20 7.31
N ALA A 83 -17.56 -38.40 6.77
CA ALA A 83 -17.60 -36.95 6.89
C ALA A 83 -17.79 -36.28 5.53
N THR A 84 -18.26 -35.04 5.55
CA THR A 84 -18.33 -34.15 4.39
C THR A 84 -17.57 -32.87 4.70
N VAL A 85 -16.70 -32.46 3.79
CA VAL A 85 -15.97 -31.19 3.86
C VAL A 85 -16.59 -30.22 2.88
N THR A 86 -16.90 -29.01 3.34
CA THR A 86 -17.29 -27.87 2.52
C THR A 86 -16.27 -26.76 2.70
N VAL A 87 -15.74 -26.25 1.58
CA VAL A 87 -14.86 -25.08 1.53
C VAL A 87 -15.57 -23.98 0.78
N GLN A 88 -15.60 -22.80 1.39
CA GLN A 88 -16.10 -21.56 0.80
C GLN A 88 -15.01 -20.49 0.92
N VAL A 89 -14.75 -19.76 -0.15
CA VAL A 89 -13.87 -18.60 -0.18
C VAL A 89 -14.71 -17.40 -0.61
N ASP A 90 -14.66 -16.35 0.19
CA ASP A 90 -15.39 -15.10 -0.06
C ASP A 90 -14.37 -13.94 -0.24
N ASP A 91 -14.58 -13.06 -1.22
CA ASP A 91 -13.77 -11.86 -1.48
C ASP A 91 -14.52 -10.52 -1.27
N VAL A 92 -15.85 -10.57 -1.21
CA VAL A 92 -16.71 -9.40 -1.02
C VAL A 92 -17.65 -9.68 0.14
N ASP A 93 -17.59 -8.82 1.15
CA ASP A 93 -18.44 -8.90 2.31
C ASP A 93 -19.85 -8.41 1.97
N SER A 94 -20.87 -9.20 2.29
CA SER A 94 -22.24 -8.68 2.38
C SER A 94 -22.45 -7.92 3.72
N ASP A 95 -21.47 -7.94 4.63
CA ASP A 95 -21.52 -7.39 5.99
C ASP A 95 -20.36 -6.42 6.37
N ASP A 96 -19.69 -5.75 5.41
CA ASP A 96 -18.77 -4.58 5.64
C ASP A 96 -17.56 -4.75 6.61
N LYS A 97 -17.08 -5.96 6.89
CA LYS A 97 -16.00 -6.23 7.87
C LYS A 97 -14.68 -6.74 7.30
N LEU A 98 -14.61 -7.11 6.01
CA LEU A 98 -13.33 -7.46 5.38
C LEU A 98 -12.51 -6.21 5.07
N ILE A 99 -11.24 -6.21 5.47
CA ILE A 99 -10.31 -5.15 5.07
C ILE A 99 -9.86 -5.35 3.62
N ILE A 100 -9.39 -4.27 2.98
CA ILE A 100 -9.01 -4.28 1.56
C ILE A 100 -7.98 -5.38 1.25
N GLY A 101 -8.32 -6.22 0.26
CA GLY A 101 -7.50 -7.35 -0.22
C GLY A 101 -7.59 -8.63 0.63
N GLU A 102 -8.50 -8.69 1.61
CA GLU A 102 -8.72 -9.85 2.47
C GLU A 102 -9.73 -10.84 1.87
N TYR A 103 -9.41 -12.12 1.99
CA TYR A 103 -10.25 -13.25 1.59
C TYR A 103 -10.59 -14.07 2.82
N LYS A 104 -11.85 -14.45 2.97
CA LYS A 104 -12.33 -15.31 4.05
C LYS A 104 -12.47 -16.73 3.54
N ILE A 105 -11.74 -17.66 4.13
CA ILE A 105 -11.78 -19.09 3.84
C ILE A 105 -12.56 -19.75 4.97
N ASN A 106 -13.77 -20.20 4.69
CA ASN A 106 -14.59 -20.99 5.60
C ASN A 106 -14.48 -22.47 5.22
N VAL A 107 -13.97 -23.28 6.15
CA VAL A 107 -13.95 -24.74 6.02
C VAL A 107 -14.84 -25.32 7.09
N GLU A 108 -15.86 -26.08 6.68
CA GLU A 108 -16.73 -26.86 7.56
C GLU A 108 -16.52 -28.34 7.26
N VAL A 109 -16.29 -29.13 8.30
CA VAL A 109 -16.20 -30.60 8.20
C VAL A 109 -17.22 -31.19 9.14
N LYS A 110 -18.17 -31.95 8.60
CA LYS A 110 -19.31 -32.46 9.34
C LYS A 110 -19.46 -33.97 9.13
N ASP A 111 -19.68 -34.71 10.20
CA ASP A 111 -20.23 -36.07 10.16
C ASP A 111 -21.68 -36.07 10.70
N ASP A 112 -22.22 -37.24 11.03
CA ASP A 112 -23.60 -37.36 11.51
C ASP A 112 -23.84 -36.69 12.88
N GLU A 113 -22.80 -36.52 13.70
CA GLU A 113 -22.91 -36.07 15.10
C GLU A 113 -22.16 -34.76 15.39
N PHE A 114 -21.09 -34.48 14.65
CA PHE A 114 -20.11 -33.45 14.96
C PHE A 114 -19.81 -32.56 13.76
N THR A 115 -19.45 -31.30 14.05
CA THR A 115 -19.02 -30.32 13.06
C THR A 115 -17.74 -29.64 13.55
N ALA A 116 -16.67 -29.65 12.76
CA ALA A 116 -15.50 -28.82 12.97
C ALA A 116 -15.46 -27.69 11.95
N LYS A 117 -15.01 -26.50 12.36
CA LYS A 117 -14.83 -25.34 11.48
C LYS A 117 -13.43 -24.77 11.59
N ALA A 118 -12.86 -24.38 10.46
CA ALA A 118 -11.68 -23.54 10.37
C ALA A 118 -12.01 -22.31 9.53
N VAL A 119 -11.78 -21.11 10.08
CA VAL A 119 -11.99 -19.85 9.39
C VAL A 119 -10.67 -19.11 9.32
N VAL A 120 -10.21 -18.82 8.10
CA VAL A 120 -8.96 -18.10 7.86
C VAL A 120 -9.21 -16.84 7.06
N PHE A 121 -8.65 -15.73 7.53
CA PHE A 121 -8.62 -14.46 6.84
C PHE A 121 -7.23 -14.28 6.26
N ASP A 122 -7.10 -14.41 4.95
CA ASP A 122 -5.84 -14.29 4.22
C ASP A 122 -5.88 -13.05 3.35
N ARG A 123 -4.88 -12.18 3.50
CA ARG A 123 -4.88 -10.86 2.90
C ARG A 123 -3.74 -10.69 1.95
N GLN A 124 -4.06 -10.31 0.72
CA GLN A 124 -3.11 -9.84 -0.27
C GLN A 124 -2.74 -8.39 0.03
N LEU A 125 -1.44 -8.08 0.10
CA LEU A 125 -1.00 -6.74 0.46
C LEU A 125 -1.04 -5.78 -0.74
N PRO A 126 -1.66 -4.60 -0.63
CA PRO A 126 -1.52 -3.57 -1.65
C PRO A 126 -0.10 -3.03 -1.67
N PHE A 127 0.37 -2.50 -2.79
CA PHE A 127 1.69 -1.83 -2.82
C PHE A 127 1.74 -0.62 -1.87
N SER A 128 0.59 -0.01 -1.56
CA SER A 128 0.49 1.06 -0.56
C SER A 128 0.87 0.65 0.86
N TYR A 129 0.87 -0.65 1.16
CA TYR A 129 1.34 -1.17 2.44
C TYR A 129 2.80 -0.77 2.73
N TYR A 130 3.62 -0.56 1.70
CA TYR A 130 5.02 -0.21 1.83
C TYR A 130 5.22 1.30 1.91
N ALA A 131 5.93 1.75 2.96
CA ALA A 131 6.45 3.11 3.03
C ALA A 131 7.43 3.36 1.87
N LEU A 132 8.27 2.37 1.59
CA LEU A 132 9.16 2.36 0.44
C LEU A 132 9.17 0.98 -0.22
N PHE A 133 8.97 0.94 -1.53
CA PHE A 133 9.12 -0.25 -2.35
C PHE A 133 10.01 0.06 -3.56
N LEU A 134 11.06 -0.72 -3.76
CA LEU A 134 12.01 -0.55 -4.86
C LEU A 134 12.21 -1.86 -5.64
N ASP A 135 11.89 -1.89 -6.93
CA ASP A 135 12.25 -3.05 -7.76
C ASP A 135 13.78 -3.10 -8.02
N ASN A 136 14.39 -1.95 -8.24
CA ASN A 136 15.81 -1.84 -8.56
C ASN A 136 16.48 -0.65 -7.87
N PHE A 137 17.53 -0.96 -7.11
CA PHE A 137 18.43 -0.02 -6.46
C PHE A 137 19.66 0.21 -7.36
N PRO A 138 19.92 1.44 -7.82
CA PRO A 138 21.04 1.74 -8.71
C PRO A 138 22.40 1.44 -8.06
N LYS A 139 23.32 0.85 -8.83
CA LYS A 139 24.67 0.49 -8.34
C LYS A 139 25.49 1.66 -7.79
N ASN A 140 25.25 2.87 -8.30
CA ASN A 140 26.02 4.08 -7.96
C ASN A 140 25.23 5.07 -7.08
N ALA A 141 24.07 4.67 -6.58
CA ALA A 141 23.32 5.41 -5.57
C ALA A 141 23.44 4.66 -4.25
N TYR A 142 23.34 5.37 -3.13
CA TYR A 142 23.21 4.78 -1.81
C TYR A 142 22.46 5.72 -0.88
N TYR A 143 21.71 5.16 0.06
CA TYR A 143 21.11 5.94 1.13
C TYR A 143 22.21 6.40 2.10
N GLY A 144 22.34 7.70 2.32
CA GLY A 144 23.38 8.37 3.10
C GLY A 144 22.85 9.11 4.33
N THR A 145 23.67 10.02 4.85
CA THR A 145 23.33 10.88 5.98
C THR A 145 22.15 11.79 5.65
N GLY A 146 21.14 11.84 6.52
CA GLY A 146 19.98 12.73 6.40
C GLY A 146 18.72 12.05 5.89
N GLU A 147 18.86 10.94 5.15
CA GLU A 147 17.69 10.22 4.65
C GLU A 147 17.04 9.36 5.73
N ARG A 148 15.71 9.35 5.73
CA ARG A 148 14.91 8.64 6.72
C ARG A 148 13.74 7.93 6.06
N VAL A 149 13.54 6.67 6.43
CA VAL A 149 12.37 5.87 6.04
C VAL A 149 11.73 5.30 7.30
N ASN A 150 10.58 5.84 7.68
CA ASN A 150 9.81 5.36 8.81
C ASN A 150 8.65 4.49 8.32
N GLY A 151 8.82 3.17 8.29
CA GLY A 151 7.76 2.22 7.93
C GLY A 151 8.27 0.98 7.18
N PRO A 152 7.37 0.11 6.67
CA PRO A 152 7.77 -1.08 5.92
C PRO A 152 8.54 -0.71 4.65
N PHE A 153 9.76 -1.24 4.52
CA PHE A 153 10.61 -1.07 3.34
C PHE A 153 10.90 -2.43 2.68
N HIS A 154 10.67 -2.53 1.37
CA HIS A 154 11.10 -3.66 0.56
C HIS A 154 11.97 -3.22 -0.63
N SER A 155 13.01 -4.01 -0.94
CA SER A 155 13.69 -3.93 -2.24
C SER A 155 13.94 -5.29 -2.90
N ASN A 156 13.58 -5.42 -4.18
CA ASN A 156 13.90 -6.59 -5.02
C ASN A 156 15.38 -6.65 -5.45
N SER A 157 16.21 -5.78 -4.91
CA SER A 157 17.63 -5.67 -5.20
C SER A 157 18.42 -5.36 -3.92
N SER A 158 19.75 -5.36 -4.00
CA SER A 158 20.55 -4.98 -2.85
C SER A 158 20.41 -3.50 -2.53
N VAL A 159 20.08 -3.17 -1.29
CA VAL A 159 20.04 -1.78 -0.83
C VAL A 159 21.47 -1.30 -0.58
N ASN A 160 21.85 -0.21 -1.22
CA ASN A 160 23.15 0.42 -1.00
C ASN A 160 22.99 1.47 0.10
N VAL A 161 23.85 1.41 1.13
CA VAL A 161 23.83 2.33 2.27
C VAL A 161 25.23 2.87 2.54
N GLY A 162 25.33 4.13 2.96
CA GLY A 162 26.59 4.83 3.23
C GLY A 162 26.41 5.98 4.21
N GLY A 163 27.44 6.81 4.39
CA GLY A 163 27.40 7.99 5.26
C GLY A 163 27.73 7.72 6.73
N ARG A 164 28.03 8.80 7.46
CA ARG A 164 28.31 8.81 8.91
C ARG A 164 27.80 10.13 9.53
N PRO A 165 26.69 10.13 10.30
CA PRO A 165 25.84 8.97 10.59
C PRO A 165 25.14 8.44 9.32
N GLY A 166 24.78 7.14 9.29
CA GLY A 166 24.06 6.55 8.16
C GLY A 166 22.59 6.97 8.10
N PRO A 167 21.84 6.52 7.07
CA PRO A 167 20.39 6.67 6.99
C PRO A 167 19.67 6.02 8.19
N VAL A 168 18.44 6.48 8.45
CA VAL A 168 17.58 5.96 9.52
C VAL A 168 16.43 5.17 8.93
N PHE A 169 16.23 3.93 9.38
CA PHE A 169 15.11 3.08 8.99
C PHE A 169 14.31 2.71 10.24
N ASP A 170 13.15 3.33 10.48
CA ASP A 170 12.38 3.12 11.72
C ASP A 170 11.37 1.95 11.64
N GLY A 171 11.34 1.23 10.51
CA GLY A 171 10.45 0.09 10.27
C GLY A 171 11.15 -1.22 9.86
N ASN A 172 10.36 -2.23 9.48
CA ASN A 172 10.91 -3.49 9.00
C ASN A 172 11.48 -3.32 7.59
N VAL A 173 12.73 -3.74 7.38
CA VAL A 173 13.40 -3.69 6.09
C VAL A 173 13.62 -5.11 5.56
N THR A 174 13.16 -5.34 4.34
CA THR A 174 13.37 -6.58 3.59
C THR A 174 14.05 -6.26 2.27
N ALA A 175 15.04 -7.04 1.87
CA ALA A 175 15.66 -6.88 0.56
C ALA A 175 16.32 -8.17 0.09
N THR A 176 16.78 -8.20 -1.15
CA THR A 176 17.60 -9.32 -1.65
C THR A 176 19.09 -9.18 -1.28
N GLY A 177 19.47 -8.12 -0.55
CA GLY A 177 20.86 -7.87 -0.16
C GLY A 177 21.04 -6.50 0.47
N VAL A 178 22.21 -6.28 1.08
CA VAL A 178 22.72 -4.96 1.48
C VAL A 178 24.16 -4.79 1.05
N LYS A 179 24.52 -3.57 0.67
CA LYS A 179 25.89 -3.17 0.36
C LYS A 179 26.24 -1.91 1.15
N TYR A 180 27.36 -1.99 1.87
CA TYR A 180 27.86 -0.89 2.68
C TYR A 180 28.93 -0.11 1.92
N PHE A 181 28.81 1.21 1.91
CA PHE A 181 29.71 2.16 1.25
C PHE A 181 30.26 3.18 2.24
N ALA A 182 31.35 3.87 1.86
CA ALA A 182 31.90 5.02 2.60
C ALA A 182 32.15 4.77 4.10
N GLY A 183 32.58 3.56 4.46
CA GLY A 183 32.84 3.18 5.85
C GLY A 183 31.59 2.98 6.71
N ALA A 184 30.40 2.82 6.10
CA ALA A 184 29.22 2.38 6.81
C ALA A 184 29.34 0.91 7.25
N SER A 185 28.69 0.58 8.36
CA SER A 185 28.60 -0.78 8.92
C SER A 185 27.21 -0.95 9.53
N ALA A 186 26.76 -2.19 9.71
CA ALA A 186 25.44 -2.50 10.30
C ALA A 186 25.17 -1.74 11.62
N SER A 187 26.20 -1.48 12.42
CA SER A 187 26.14 -0.71 13.66
C SER A 187 25.80 0.78 13.50
N ASN A 188 25.96 1.33 12.30
CA ASN A 188 25.76 2.77 12.04
C ASN A 188 24.30 3.11 11.70
N PHE A 189 23.41 2.12 11.68
CA PHE A 189 21.99 2.31 11.34
C PHE A 189 21.14 2.16 12.59
N LYS A 190 20.27 3.13 12.83
CA LYS A 190 19.20 3.01 13.82
C LYS A 190 17.99 2.34 13.16
N GLY A 191 17.43 1.34 13.84
CA GLY A 191 16.16 0.72 13.46
C GLY A 191 16.22 -0.30 12.32
N PHE A 192 17.43 -0.69 11.85
CA PHE A 192 17.58 -1.84 10.97
C PHE A 192 17.20 -3.13 11.71
N LYS A 193 15.90 -3.46 11.74
CA LYS A 193 15.33 -4.63 12.43
C LYS A 193 15.49 -5.93 11.66
N GLY A 194 16.15 -5.90 10.50
CA GLY A 194 16.60 -7.11 9.81
C GLY A 194 17.88 -7.63 10.43
N ASP A 195 17.91 -8.91 10.79
CA ASP A 195 19.17 -9.61 10.89
C ASP A 195 19.81 -9.71 9.48
N ASN A 196 21.06 -10.18 9.39
CA ASN A 196 21.67 -10.43 8.08
C ASN A 196 20.87 -11.47 7.22
N ASN A 197 19.85 -12.13 7.79
CA ASN A 197 19.01 -13.12 7.11
C ASN A 197 17.80 -12.47 6.38
N ASN A 198 17.34 -11.29 6.79
CA ASN A 198 16.29 -10.52 6.08
C ASN A 198 16.72 -9.95 4.73
N PHE A 199 18.00 -10.11 4.38
CA PHE A 199 18.60 -9.75 3.10
C PHE A 199 18.60 -10.89 2.06
N SER A 200 17.78 -11.92 2.29
CA SER A 200 17.50 -12.98 1.33
C SER A 200 16.00 -13.11 1.06
N HIS A 201 15.25 -12.02 1.29
CA HIS A 201 13.81 -12.03 1.06
C HIS A 201 13.51 -12.26 -0.43
N PRO A 202 12.56 -13.13 -0.79
CA PRO A 202 12.14 -13.29 -2.18
C PRO A 202 11.69 -11.97 -2.80
N LYS A 203 11.90 -11.85 -4.11
CA LYS A 203 11.42 -10.70 -4.87
C LYS A 203 9.90 -10.68 -4.94
N ILE A 204 9.32 -9.51 -4.77
CA ILE A 204 7.91 -9.19 -4.97
C ILE A 204 7.78 -8.54 -6.35
N PRO A 205 7.23 -9.19 -7.39
CA PRO A 205 7.21 -8.61 -8.73
C PRO A 205 6.47 -7.26 -8.78
N LEU A 206 7.15 -6.21 -9.26
CA LEU A 206 6.51 -4.96 -9.65
C LEU A 206 6.12 -5.07 -11.13
N GLY A 207 4.85 -4.79 -11.44
CA GLY A 207 4.38 -4.79 -12.83
C GLY A 207 5.16 -3.79 -13.69
N LYS A 208 5.53 -4.19 -14.92
CA LYS A 208 6.17 -3.27 -15.90
C LYS A 208 5.20 -2.22 -16.44
N THR A 209 3.92 -2.49 -16.32
CA THR A 209 2.83 -1.57 -16.61
C THR A 209 1.94 -1.52 -15.39
N LEU A 210 1.39 -0.34 -15.12
CA LEU A 210 0.40 -0.08 -14.12
C LEU A 210 -0.81 -0.96 -14.44
N GLN A 211 -1.17 -1.80 -13.48
CA GLN A 211 -2.31 -2.70 -13.58
C GLN A 211 -3.43 -2.12 -12.73
N ILE A 212 -4.25 -1.26 -13.32
CA ILE A 212 -5.55 -0.89 -12.75
C ILE A 212 -6.51 -2.01 -13.12
N LYS A 213 -7.36 -2.45 -12.19
CA LYS A 213 -8.36 -3.48 -12.50
C LYS A 213 -9.27 -2.99 -13.64
N PRO A 214 -9.67 -3.83 -14.61
CA PRO A 214 -10.53 -3.39 -15.71
C PRO A 214 -11.82 -2.70 -15.27
N GLU A 215 -12.43 -3.16 -14.17
CA GLU A 215 -13.63 -2.56 -13.56
C GLU A 215 -13.36 -1.18 -12.97
N ASP A 216 -12.22 -0.98 -12.31
CA ASP A 216 -11.77 0.31 -11.80
C ASP A 216 -11.47 1.28 -12.94
N GLN A 217 -10.85 0.79 -14.01
CA GLN A 217 -10.62 1.58 -15.19
C GLN A 217 -11.95 1.93 -15.89
N ALA A 218 -12.92 1.01 -15.97
CA ALA A 218 -14.21 1.28 -16.61
C ALA A 218 -15.05 2.32 -15.84
N GLY A 219 -15.00 2.30 -14.51
CA GLY A 219 -15.70 3.27 -13.65
C GLY A 219 -15.03 4.63 -13.50
N ALA A 220 -13.73 4.74 -13.87
CA ALA A 220 -12.97 5.97 -13.69
C ALA A 220 -13.46 7.13 -14.57
N PHE A 221 -13.40 8.35 -14.05
CA PHE A 221 -13.62 9.55 -14.84
C PHE A 221 -12.45 9.75 -15.82
N LYS A 222 -12.79 9.74 -17.11
CA LYS A 222 -11.83 9.80 -18.22
C LYS A 222 -11.49 11.24 -18.55
N LEU A 223 -10.33 11.71 -18.08
CA LEU A 223 -9.82 13.04 -18.38
C LEU A 223 -9.62 13.27 -19.88
N ASP A 224 -9.24 12.22 -20.63
CA ASP A 224 -9.02 12.32 -22.08
C ASP A 224 -10.30 12.64 -22.87
N ASN A 225 -11.49 12.35 -22.30
CA ASN A 225 -12.77 12.67 -22.92
C ASN A 225 -13.13 14.16 -22.71
N ALA A 226 -12.75 14.72 -21.57
CA ALA A 226 -12.99 16.12 -21.24
C ALA A 226 -11.95 17.06 -21.90
N PHE A 227 -10.70 16.58 -22.06
CA PHE A 227 -9.57 17.37 -22.56
C PHE A 227 -8.94 16.71 -23.79
N THR A 228 -9.35 17.17 -24.97
CA THR A 228 -8.93 16.58 -26.25
C THR A 228 -7.61 17.13 -26.80
N SER A 229 -7.14 18.28 -26.30
CA SER A 229 -5.87 18.87 -26.72
C SER A 229 -4.71 17.94 -26.37
N ASN A 230 -3.60 17.93 -27.11
CA ASN A 230 -2.44 17.08 -26.79
C ASN A 230 -1.47 17.74 -25.78
N THR A 231 -2.01 18.42 -24.78
CA THR A 231 -1.23 19.17 -23.79
C THR A 231 -1.29 18.54 -22.40
N ASP A 232 -0.39 18.92 -21.51
CA ASP A 232 -0.37 18.40 -20.15
C ASP A 232 -1.59 18.93 -19.37
N LEU A 233 -2.11 18.13 -18.43
CA LEU A 233 -3.24 18.50 -17.58
C LEU A 233 -2.74 18.97 -16.22
N TYR A 234 -3.37 20.02 -15.70
CA TYR A 234 -3.14 20.55 -14.37
C TYR A 234 -4.34 20.22 -13.50
N VAL A 235 -4.08 19.58 -12.37
CA VAL A 235 -5.06 19.09 -11.40
C VAL A 235 -4.78 19.78 -10.08
N ASN A 236 -5.73 20.62 -9.65
CA ASN A 236 -5.69 21.30 -8.37
C ASN A 236 -6.73 20.67 -7.43
N LEU A 237 -6.26 20.16 -6.30
CA LEU A 237 -7.10 19.62 -5.23
C LEU A 237 -7.48 20.78 -4.30
N THR A 238 -8.77 21.03 -4.14
CA THR A 238 -9.25 22.16 -3.34
C THR A 238 -10.68 21.93 -2.85
N GLN A 239 -11.17 22.82 -1.99
CA GLN A 239 -12.55 22.81 -1.53
C GLN A 239 -13.32 23.99 -2.14
N ASN A 240 -14.61 23.78 -2.38
CA ASN A 240 -15.50 24.89 -2.75
C ASN A 240 -15.88 25.74 -1.52
N LEU A 241 -16.66 26.81 -1.73
CA LEU A 241 -17.10 27.69 -0.64
C LEU A 241 -17.96 26.99 0.44
N ALA A 242 -18.55 25.84 0.12
CA ALA A 242 -19.30 25.02 1.06
C ALA A 242 -18.41 24.02 1.82
N GLY A 243 -17.10 23.98 1.53
CA GLY A 243 -16.14 23.04 2.11
C GLY A 243 -16.15 21.66 1.45
N GLU A 244 -16.87 21.47 0.33
CA GLU A 244 -16.90 20.19 -0.38
C GLU A 244 -15.62 20.00 -1.20
N GLN A 245 -15.04 18.80 -1.17
CA GLN A 245 -13.88 18.47 -2.00
C GLN A 245 -14.23 18.54 -3.49
N ILE A 246 -13.48 19.38 -4.21
CA ILE A 246 -13.53 19.48 -5.66
C ILE A 246 -12.14 19.25 -6.25
N VAL A 247 -12.13 18.92 -7.53
CA VAL A 247 -10.93 18.81 -8.34
C VAL A 247 -11.09 19.73 -9.52
N GLU A 248 -10.24 20.75 -9.60
CA GLU A 248 -10.18 21.63 -10.74
C GLU A 248 -9.17 21.07 -11.74
N VAL A 249 -9.63 20.79 -12.96
CA VAL A 249 -8.80 20.29 -14.04
C VAL A 249 -8.81 21.28 -15.19
N PHE A 250 -7.64 21.60 -15.72
CA PHE A 250 -7.52 22.41 -16.93
C PHE A 250 -6.28 21.98 -17.72
N ASP A 251 -6.27 22.31 -19.01
CA ASP A 251 -5.14 22.13 -19.89
C ASP A 251 -4.56 23.50 -20.29
N VAL A 252 -3.25 23.59 -20.56
CA VAL A 252 -2.64 24.84 -21.00
C VAL A 252 -2.16 24.68 -22.44
N PRO A 253 -2.77 25.37 -23.42
CA PRO A 253 -2.51 25.15 -24.82
C PRO A 253 -1.12 25.67 -25.19
N TYR A 254 -0.24 24.77 -25.64
CA TYR A 254 1.08 25.11 -26.18
C TYR A 254 1.02 26.07 -27.39
N SER A 255 -0.14 26.19 -28.04
CA SER A 255 -0.35 27.11 -29.16
C SER A 255 -0.46 28.57 -28.75
N ASP A 256 -0.76 28.87 -27.48
CA ASP A 256 -0.79 30.25 -26.99
C ASP A 256 0.64 30.68 -26.58
N PRO A 257 1.28 31.63 -27.31
CA PRO A 257 2.65 32.04 -27.02
C PRO A 257 2.79 32.76 -25.67
N LYS A 258 1.71 33.28 -25.09
CA LYS A 258 1.70 33.90 -23.76
C LYS A 258 1.51 32.88 -22.64
N LEU A 259 0.62 31.89 -22.84
CA LEU A 259 0.24 30.93 -21.81
C LEU A 259 1.09 29.64 -21.83
N LYS A 260 1.85 29.38 -22.90
CA LYS A 260 2.77 28.23 -22.90
C LYS A 260 3.81 28.34 -21.77
N PRO A 261 4.39 27.23 -21.30
CA PRO A 261 5.52 27.26 -20.38
C PRO A 261 6.65 28.18 -20.88
N GLY A 262 7.04 29.17 -20.07
CA GLY A 262 8.02 30.20 -20.42
C GLY A 262 7.46 31.39 -21.22
N GLY A 263 6.15 31.44 -21.46
CA GLY A 263 5.45 32.60 -21.98
C GLY A 263 5.34 33.73 -20.94
N HIS A 264 4.94 34.91 -21.41
CA HIS A 264 4.88 36.14 -20.61
C HIS A 264 3.44 36.59 -20.30
N ALA A 265 2.50 35.66 -20.14
CA ALA A 265 1.19 36.01 -19.61
C ALA A 265 1.33 36.54 -18.17
N THR A 266 0.53 37.56 -17.85
CA THR A 266 0.37 38.06 -16.49
C THR A 266 -0.46 37.09 -15.65
N ASN A 267 -0.31 37.12 -14.31
CA ASN A 267 -1.11 36.27 -13.42
C ASN A 267 -2.62 36.44 -13.66
N ALA A 268 -3.07 37.68 -13.91
CA ALA A 268 -4.48 37.96 -14.23
C ALA A 268 -4.96 37.34 -15.55
N GLU A 269 -4.09 37.26 -16.58
CA GLU A 269 -4.40 36.58 -17.84
C GLU A 269 -4.51 35.06 -17.62
N TYR A 270 -3.63 34.47 -16.79
CA TYR A 270 -3.72 33.05 -16.41
C TYR A 270 -4.95 32.73 -15.58
N GLU A 271 -5.25 33.53 -14.56
CA GLU A 271 -6.45 33.40 -13.72
C GLU A 271 -7.72 33.40 -14.55
N LYS A 272 -7.81 34.35 -15.48
CA LYS A 272 -8.93 34.43 -16.41
C LYS A 272 -9.00 33.19 -17.30
N TYR A 273 -7.88 32.78 -17.89
CA TYR A 273 -7.85 31.59 -18.73
C TYR A 273 -8.34 30.34 -17.99
N ILE A 274 -7.83 30.09 -16.78
CA ILE A 274 -8.23 28.95 -15.95
C ILE A 274 -9.71 29.06 -15.59
N ALA A 275 -10.20 30.23 -15.17
CA ALA A 275 -11.61 30.42 -14.86
C ALA A 275 -12.52 30.10 -16.06
N ASP A 276 -12.08 30.42 -17.28
CA ASP A 276 -12.82 30.20 -18.51
C ASP A 276 -12.71 28.75 -19.05
N HIS A 277 -11.66 27.99 -18.67
CA HIS A 277 -11.34 26.68 -19.26
C HIS A 277 -11.28 25.51 -18.26
N LYS A 278 -11.40 25.76 -16.96
CA LYS A 278 -11.40 24.68 -15.97
C LYS A 278 -12.68 23.86 -16.02
N THR A 279 -12.51 22.56 -15.86
CA THR A 279 -13.59 21.65 -15.45
C THR A 279 -13.50 21.45 -13.95
N VAL A 280 -14.60 21.66 -13.25
CA VAL A 280 -14.71 21.36 -11.82
C VAL A 280 -15.43 20.03 -11.65
N ILE A 281 -14.76 19.09 -10.99
CA ILE A 281 -15.28 17.76 -10.71
C ILE A 281 -15.47 17.67 -9.20
N LYS A 282 -16.67 17.34 -8.73
CA LYS A 282 -16.84 17.01 -7.32
C LYS A 282 -16.30 15.62 -7.04
N ALA A 283 -15.49 15.46 -6.00
CA ALA A 283 -14.94 14.14 -5.67
C ALA A 283 -16.05 13.14 -5.32
N GLU A 284 -17.15 13.59 -4.71
CA GLU A 284 -18.33 12.77 -4.39
C GLU A 284 -19.02 12.17 -5.63
N ASP A 285 -19.00 12.85 -6.77
CA ASP A 285 -19.66 12.42 -8.01
C ASP A 285 -18.88 11.30 -8.73
N LEU A 286 -17.62 11.07 -8.35
CA LEU A 286 -16.81 9.99 -8.91
C LEU A 286 -17.26 8.65 -8.33
N SER A 287 -17.82 7.78 -9.18
CA SER A 287 -18.37 6.47 -8.80
C SER A 287 -17.37 5.57 -8.08
N ASN A 288 -16.11 5.57 -8.53
CA ASN A 288 -15.03 4.80 -7.92
C ASN A 288 -13.86 5.65 -7.43
N LYS A 289 -14.02 6.98 -7.39
CA LYS A 289 -13.00 7.94 -6.92
C LYS A 289 -11.68 7.88 -7.72
N ILE A 290 -11.72 7.53 -9.01
CA ILE A 290 -10.53 7.49 -9.88
C ILE A 290 -10.65 8.54 -11.00
N LEU A 291 -9.62 9.37 -11.13
CA LEU A 291 -9.34 10.19 -12.31
C LEU A 291 -8.28 9.50 -13.16
N TYR A 292 -8.57 9.29 -14.44
CA TYR A 292 -7.70 8.53 -15.32
C TYR A 292 -7.42 9.27 -16.63
N SER A 293 -6.14 9.30 -17.04
CA SER A 293 -5.71 9.68 -18.40
C SER A 293 -4.84 8.60 -19.05
N ALA A 294 -5.17 8.24 -20.29
CA ALA A 294 -4.41 7.32 -21.12
C ALA A 294 -3.23 7.98 -21.85
N ASN A 295 -3.20 9.31 -21.97
CA ASN A 295 -2.25 9.95 -22.86
C ASN A 295 -1.65 11.29 -22.40
N LYS A 296 -2.03 11.81 -21.23
CA LYS A 296 -1.54 13.11 -20.72
C LYS A 296 -0.60 12.96 -19.56
N ASN A 297 0.45 13.79 -19.50
CA ASN A 297 1.07 14.02 -18.20
C ASN A 297 0.11 14.79 -17.31
N ILE A 298 0.16 14.53 -16.01
CA ILE A 298 -0.69 15.19 -15.04
C ILE A 298 0.19 15.93 -14.04
N HIS A 299 -0.04 17.22 -13.92
CA HIS A 299 0.52 18.10 -12.91
C HIS A 299 -0.44 18.16 -11.73
N VAL A 300 0.05 17.98 -10.50
CA VAL A 300 -0.79 17.88 -9.31
C VAL A 300 -0.26 18.79 -8.20
N LYS A 301 -1.18 19.49 -7.52
CA LYS A 301 -0.98 20.22 -6.28
C LYS A 301 -2.27 20.36 -5.49
N GLY A 302 -2.18 20.80 -4.24
CA GLY A 302 -3.32 21.24 -3.44
C GLY A 302 -3.63 20.34 -2.24
N GLU A 303 -4.85 20.46 -1.73
CA GLU A 303 -5.33 19.79 -0.52
C GLU A 303 -6.48 18.82 -0.84
N LEU A 304 -6.40 17.60 -0.28
CA LEU A 304 -7.43 16.57 -0.41
C LEU A 304 -8.16 16.34 0.92
N ASP A 305 -9.48 16.33 0.84
CA ASP A 305 -10.45 15.86 1.83
C ASP A 305 -11.19 14.62 1.27
N GLY A 306 -11.00 13.46 1.89
CA GLY A 306 -11.51 12.15 1.49
C GLY A 306 -10.60 11.34 0.57
N LYS A 307 -11.17 10.38 -0.17
CA LYS A 307 -10.41 9.42 -1.01
C LYS A 307 -10.41 9.78 -2.49
N LEU A 308 -9.24 9.74 -3.10
CA LEU A 308 -9.08 9.96 -4.55
C LEU A 308 -7.87 9.17 -5.09
N ASN A 309 -7.93 8.75 -6.34
CA ASN A 309 -6.77 8.29 -7.08
C ASN A 309 -6.65 9.05 -8.40
N ILE A 310 -5.48 9.63 -8.65
CA ILE A 310 -5.11 10.25 -9.92
C ILE A 310 -4.14 9.33 -10.62
N THR A 311 -4.54 8.87 -11.80
CA THR A 311 -3.79 7.88 -12.55
C THR A 311 -3.53 8.30 -13.99
N THR A 312 -2.32 8.05 -14.48
CA THR A 312 -1.98 8.27 -15.89
C THR A 312 -1.04 7.22 -16.49
N GLU A 313 -1.23 6.91 -17.77
CA GLU A 313 -0.28 6.13 -18.56
C GLU A 313 1.03 6.90 -18.87
N LYS A 314 1.07 8.21 -18.60
CA LYS A 314 2.25 9.06 -18.76
C LYS A 314 2.90 9.38 -17.42
N SER A 315 3.48 10.56 -17.25
CA SER A 315 4.18 10.96 -16.03
C SER A 315 3.28 11.82 -15.14
N ILE A 316 3.52 11.80 -13.84
CA ILE A 316 2.93 12.74 -12.89
C ILE A 316 4.00 13.77 -12.50
N TYR A 317 3.62 15.04 -12.48
CA TYR A 317 4.45 16.14 -12.00
C TYR A 317 3.86 16.63 -10.68
N LEU A 318 4.71 16.70 -9.65
CA LEU A 318 4.40 17.29 -8.36
C LEU A 318 4.80 18.75 -8.43
N ASP A 319 3.81 19.60 -8.61
CA ASP A 319 4.00 21.02 -8.90
C ASP A 319 4.11 21.84 -7.62
N ASP A 320 3.43 21.46 -6.55
CA ASP A 320 3.61 22.06 -5.22
C ASP A 320 3.28 20.99 -4.17
N ASP A 321 3.12 21.41 -2.93
CA ASP A 321 2.60 20.58 -1.86
C ASP A 321 1.29 19.90 -2.28
N VAL A 322 1.22 18.62 -1.94
CA VAL A 322 0.01 17.80 -2.06
C VAL A 322 -0.27 17.30 -0.66
N VAL A 323 -1.27 17.84 0.02
CA VAL A 323 -1.51 17.57 1.44
C VAL A 323 -2.90 17.02 1.68
N TYR A 324 -3.05 16.34 2.80
CA TYR A 324 -4.36 15.98 3.34
C TYR A 324 -4.87 17.13 4.19
N LYS A 325 -6.18 17.33 4.21
CA LYS A 325 -6.83 18.29 5.07
C LYS A 325 -6.62 17.92 6.55
N ASP A 326 -6.79 16.63 6.86
CA ASP A 326 -6.48 16.04 8.16
C ASP A 326 -5.20 15.21 8.08
N ASP A 327 -4.09 15.79 8.56
CA ASP A 327 -2.78 15.12 8.61
C ASP A 327 -2.84 13.84 9.48
N PRO A 328 -2.63 12.65 8.89
CA PRO A 328 -2.84 11.36 9.56
C PRO A 328 -1.82 11.08 10.66
N ARG A 329 -0.73 11.85 10.70
CA ARG A 329 0.26 11.79 11.79
C ARG A 329 -0.29 12.41 13.07
N LYS A 330 -1.26 13.31 12.94
CA LYS A 330 -1.93 14.03 14.03
C LYS A 330 -3.35 13.51 14.26
N VAL A 331 -4.03 13.09 13.19
CA VAL A 331 -5.41 12.60 13.18
C VAL A 331 -5.43 11.18 12.61
N PRO A 332 -5.17 10.14 13.42
CA PRO A 332 -5.10 8.75 12.92
C PRO A 332 -6.39 8.25 12.25
N GLU A 333 -7.53 8.86 12.56
CA GLU A 333 -8.86 8.55 12.02
C GLU A 333 -9.20 9.34 10.75
N SER A 334 -8.27 10.14 10.21
CA SER A 334 -8.45 10.82 8.93
C SER A 334 -8.95 9.82 7.87
N ASP A 335 -9.84 10.24 6.98
CA ASP A 335 -10.31 9.47 5.83
C ASP A 335 -9.64 9.90 4.51
N ASP A 336 -8.75 10.91 4.58
CA ASP A 336 -8.02 11.44 3.44
C ASP A 336 -7.01 10.44 2.89
N MET A 337 -7.21 9.95 1.67
CA MET A 337 -6.27 9.03 1.02
C MET A 337 -6.13 9.31 -0.47
N LEU A 338 -4.93 9.74 -0.86
CA LEU A 338 -4.57 10.01 -2.25
C LEU A 338 -3.70 8.89 -2.82
N GLY A 339 -4.08 8.39 -3.99
CA GLY A 339 -3.23 7.62 -4.88
C GLY A 339 -2.70 8.49 -6.02
N LEU A 340 -1.40 8.46 -6.28
CA LEU A 340 -0.76 9.06 -7.46
C LEU A 340 -0.05 7.95 -8.24
N MET A 341 -0.65 7.49 -9.34
CA MET A 341 -0.18 6.28 -10.03
C MET A 341 0.14 6.54 -11.48
N CYS A 342 1.31 6.08 -11.95
CA CYS A 342 1.66 6.28 -13.34
C CYS A 342 2.56 5.21 -13.97
N ASN A 343 2.51 5.14 -15.31
CA ASN A 343 3.45 4.35 -16.12
C ASN A 343 4.73 5.10 -16.51
N GLY A 344 4.70 6.42 -16.41
CA GLY A 344 5.84 7.30 -16.58
C GLY A 344 6.63 7.46 -15.29
N ASP A 345 7.45 8.50 -15.25
CA ASP A 345 8.14 8.89 -14.02
C ASP A 345 7.20 9.75 -13.14
N VAL A 346 7.46 9.81 -11.85
CA VAL A 346 6.93 10.92 -11.02
C VAL A 346 8.03 11.95 -10.90
N ILE A 347 7.71 13.21 -11.14
CA ILE A 347 8.69 14.27 -11.30
C ILE A 347 8.35 15.36 -10.30
N VAL A 348 9.24 15.58 -9.33
CA VAL A 348 9.19 16.79 -8.50
C VAL A 348 9.59 17.97 -9.37
N SER A 349 8.60 18.78 -9.72
CA SER A 349 8.76 19.91 -10.64
C SER A 349 9.54 21.02 -9.94
N THR A 350 10.49 21.62 -10.67
CA THR A 350 11.18 22.85 -10.23
C THR A 350 11.11 23.93 -11.29
N ARG A 351 10.12 23.82 -12.19
CA ARG A 351 9.81 24.84 -13.19
C ARG A 351 9.13 26.02 -12.51
N LYS A 352 9.01 27.11 -13.27
CA LYS A 352 8.06 28.15 -12.88
C LYS A 352 6.65 27.60 -12.98
N ASP A 353 5.85 27.79 -11.94
CA ASP A 353 4.42 27.58 -12.01
C ASP A 353 3.91 28.48 -13.16
N PRO A 354 3.21 27.94 -14.16
CA PRO A 354 2.61 28.78 -15.19
C PRO A 354 1.67 29.84 -14.59
N TYR A 355 1.04 29.58 -13.44
CA TYR A 355 0.11 30.48 -12.75
C TYR A 355 0.80 31.65 -12.05
N THR A 356 1.79 31.39 -11.19
CA THR A 356 2.42 32.45 -10.38
C THR A 356 3.66 33.05 -11.05
N GLY A 357 4.26 32.35 -12.01
CA GLY A 357 5.58 32.68 -12.55
C GLY A 357 6.72 32.48 -11.54
N GLU A 358 6.42 31.96 -10.35
CA GLU A 358 7.38 31.62 -9.31
C GLU A 358 7.90 30.21 -9.53
N TYR A 359 9.14 29.97 -9.13
CA TYR A 359 9.71 28.63 -9.21
C TYR A 359 9.05 27.72 -8.18
N MET A 360 8.45 26.66 -8.67
CA MET A 360 7.85 25.61 -7.87
C MET A 360 8.90 24.90 -7.03
N ASN A 361 8.53 24.57 -5.80
CA ASN A 361 9.38 23.89 -4.83
C ASN A 361 10.75 24.59 -4.63
N THR A 362 10.75 25.92 -4.67
CA THR A 362 11.88 26.72 -4.16
C THR A 362 11.65 27.04 -2.70
N ARG A 363 12.75 27.11 -1.93
CA ARG A 363 12.76 27.28 -0.47
C ARG A 363 11.75 28.34 -0.02
N LYS A 364 10.61 27.90 0.54
CA LYS A 364 9.57 28.75 1.14
C LYS A 364 10.08 29.18 2.52
N ASP A 365 10.49 30.45 2.64
CA ASP A 365 10.79 31.16 3.88
C ASP A 365 11.73 30.44 4.90
N PRO A 366 12.95 30.95 5.18
CA PRO A 366 13.86 30.31 6.16
C PRO A 366 13.28 30.18 7.59
N ASP A 367 12.17 30.85 7.90
CA ASP A 367 11.48 30.76 9.20
C ASP A 367 10.26 29.80 9.16
N SER A 368 9.96 29.16 8.03
CA SER A 368 8.93 28.13 7.88
C SER A 368 9.32 26.83 8.59
N GLU A 369 8.38 26.22 9.32
CA GLU A 369 8.55 24.88 9.92
C GLU A 369 8.74 23.77 8.86
N TYR A 370 8.42 24.07 7.59
CA TYR A 370 8.56 23.18 6.44
C TYR A 370 9.42 23.83 5.37
N ASP A 371 10.75 23.77 5.55
CA ASP A 371 11.74 24.12 4.54
C ASP A 371 11.82 22.94 3.53
N GLY A 372 10.77 22.72 2.70
CA GLY A 372 10.68 21.54 1.83
C GLY A 372 9.38 21.36 1.04
N LEU A 373 9.30 20.28 0.24
CA LEU A 373 8.08 19.83 -0.46
C LEU A 373 7.41 18.73 0.37
N VAL A 374 6.10 18.83 0.60
CA VAL A 374 5.31 17.81 1.30
C VAL A 374 4.33 17.14 0.34
N VAL A 375 4.37 15.81 0.28
CA VAL A 375 3.44 14.99 -0.49
C VAL A 375 2.82 13.94 0.40
N MET A 376 1.55 14.10 0.72
CA MET A 376 0.72 13.14 1.42
C MET A 376 -0.01 12.29 0.37
N ALA A 377 0.60 11.17 -0.02
CA ALA A 377 0.06 10.28 -1.04
C ALA A 377 0.70 8.89 -0.99
N ASN A 378 -0.02 7.89 -1.51
CA ASN A 378 0.63 6.72 -2.06
C ASN A 378 1.05 6.99 -3.51
N ILE A 379 2.36 7.06 -3.74
CA ILE A 379 2.95 7.26 -5.05
C ILE A 379 3.35 5.90 -5.63
N TYR A 380 2.82 5.56 -6.81
CA TYR A 380 3.17 4.36 -7.55
C TYR A 380 3.66 4.72 -8.96
N THR A 381 4.86 4.26 -9.32
CA THR A 381 5.39 4.41 -10.68
C THR A 381 6.08 3.13 -11.17
N THR A 382 5.86 2.78 -12.43
CA THR A 382 6.62 1.68 -13.08
C THR A 382 8.00 2.12 -13.58
N LYS A 383 8.39 3.37 -13.33
CA LYS A 383 9.71 3.92 -13.63
C LYS A 383 10.37 4.44 -12.36
N SER A 384 10.65 5.73 -12.29
CA SER A 384 11.48 6.33 -11.25
C SER A 384 10.83 7.61 -10.76
N ILE A 385 11.14 7.98 -9.53
CA ILE A 385 10.76 9.28 -8.98
C ILE A 385 11.98 10.20 -9.01
N LYS A 386 11.89 11.31 -9.74
CA LYS A 386 13.02 12.17 -10.08
C LYS A 386 12.73 13.61 -9.67
N ILE A 387 13.78 14.39 -9.51
CA ILE A 387 13.68 15.84 -9.36
C ILE A 387 14.02 16.47 -10.71
N GLU A 388 13.17 17.39 -11.16
CA GLU A 388 13.46 18.17 -12.35
C GLU A 388 14.65 19.11 -12.12
N ASN A 389 15.46 19.31 -13.17
CA ASN A 389 16.67 20.13 -13.10
C ASN A 389 17.60 19.72 -11.94
N PHE A 390 17.64 18.43 -11.60
CA PHE A 390 18.49 17.88 -10.53
C PHE A 390 19.98 18.25 -10.70
N ARG A 391 20.45 18.30 -11.95
CA ARG A 391 21.82 18.71 -12.33
C ARG A 391 21.92 20.16 -12.84
N GLY A 392 20.79 20.86 -12.92
CA GLY A 392 20.69 22.19 -13.50
C GLY A 392 21.32 23.22 -12.58
N GLY A 393 22.51 23.68 -12.95
CA GLY A 393 23.09 24.90 -12.40
C GLY A 393 22.25 26.12 -12.76
N TYR A 394 22.32 27.11 -11.88
CA TYR A 394 21.83 28.48 -12.02
C TYR A 394 20.43 28.68 -12.62
N VAL A 395 19.50 29.14 -11.79
CA VAL A 395 18.28 29.78 -12.29
C VAL A 395 18.67 31.12 -12.91
N GLN A 396 18.26 31.36 -14.15
CA GLN A 396 18.36 32.70 -14.74
C GLN A 396 17.20 33.56 -14.22
N GLU A 397 17.51 34.45 -13.29
CA GLU A 397 16.57 35.49 -12.82
C GLU A 397 16.94 36.81 -13.48
N GLN A 398 15.96 37.56 -13.92
CA GLN A 398 16.16 38.92 -14.43
C GLN A 398 15.97 39.89 -13.25
N ASP A 399 16.96 40.74 -12.95
CA ASP A 399 16.83 41.75 -11.90
C ASP A 399 15.80 42.84 -12.28
N SER A 400 15.50 43.73 -11.33
CA SER A 400 14.59 44.88 -11.54
C SER A 400 15.06 45.87 -12.62
N LEU A 401 16.26 45.69 -13.17
CA LEU A 401 16.85 46.49 -14.24
C LEU A 401 16.89 45.75 -15.58
N GLY A 402 16.36 44.53 -15.66
CA GLY A 402 16.34 43.74 -16.88
C GLY A 402 17.61 42.93 -17.14
N ASN A 403 18.54 42.84 -16.18
CA ASN A 403 19.77 42.06 -16.35
C ASN A 403 19.59 40.62 -15.88
N TRP A 404 20.07 39.67 -16.68
CA TRP A 404 20.06 38.25 -16.34
C TRP A 404 21.17 37.93 -15.36
N HIS A 405 20.81 37.48 -14.15
CA HIS A 405 21.72 36.93 -13.16
C HIS A 405 21.58 35.42 -13.10
N HIS A 406 22.71 34.74 -13.05
CA HIS A 406 22.79 33.33 -12.71
C HIS A 406 22.73 33.22 -11.19
N LYS A 407 21.55 32.99 -10.62
CA LYS A 407 21.40 32.70 -9.19
C LYS A 407 21.58 31.21 -8.99
N GLY A 408 22.63 30.81 -8.28
CA GLY A 408 22.91 29.40 -8.03
C GLY A 408 21.66 28.76 -7.44
N VAL A 409 21.17 27.67 -8.04
CA VAL A 409 20.12 26.88 -7.37
C VAL A 409 20.71 26.46 -6.02
N PRO A 410 19.99 26.65 -4.90
CA PRO A 410 20.46 26.18 -3.61
C PRO A 410 20.91 24.71 -3.72
N GLN A 411 22.14 24.45 -3.28
CA GLN A 411 22.73 23.12 -3.21
C GLN A 411 21.97 22.21 -2.21
N ASP A 412 21.22 22.84 -1.32
CA ASP A 412 20.28 22.19 -0.42
C ASP A 412 18.89 22.75 -0.76
N ARG A 413 17.99 21.90 -1.28
CA ARG A 413 16.61 22.29 -1.57
C ARG A 413 15.67 22.02 -0.38
N GLY A 414 16.21 21.59 0.76
CA GLY A 414 15.44 21.19 1.93
C GLY A 414 15.03 19.73 1.87
N ASP A 415 13.96 19.39 2.59
CA ASP A 415 13.46 18.03 2.67
C ASP A 415 12.34 17.80 1.64
N TRP A 416 12.30 16.60 1.05
CA TRP A 416 11.12 16.10 0.36
C TRP A 416 10.45 15.09 1.28
N THR A 417 9.36 15.51 1.89
CA THR A 417 8.60 14.71 2.85
C THR A 417 7.48 13.99 2.12
N VAL A 418 7.48 12.67 2.18
CA VAL A 418 6.37 11.84 1.70
C VAL A 418 5.66 11.22 2.90
N VAL A 419 4.41 11.60 3.13
CA VAL A 419 3.53 10.95 4.11
C VAL A 419 2.67 9.93 3.36
N GLY A 420 2.97 8.65 3.51
CA GLY A 420 2.30 7.59 2.77
C GLY A 420 3.25 6.49 2.32
N GLY A 421 3.21 6.18 1.02
CA GLY A 421 4.03 5.10 0.46
C GLY A 421 4.64 5.49 -0.87
N ARG A 422 5.90 5.08 -1.09
CA ARG A 422 6.68 5.37 -2.30
C ARG A 422 7.04 4.07 -3.01
N VAL A 423 6.39 3.79 -4.12
CA VAL A 423 6.54 2.56 -4.90
C VAL A 423 7.11 2.92 -6.27
N GLN A 424 8.29 2.41 -6.59
CA GLN A 424 8.95 2.70 -7.86
C GLN A 424 9.79 1.53 -8.38
N ALA A 425 9.91 1.42 -9.70
CA ALA A 425 10.75 0.40 -10.31
C ALA A 425 12.24 0.69 -10.13
N ASN A 426 12.65 1.94 -10.33
CA ASN A 426 14.04 2.35 -10.16
C ASN A 426 14.09 3.48 -9.13
N LEU A 427 14.95 3.37 -8.13
CA LEU A 427 15.23 4.51 -7.27
C LEU A 427 15.79 5.65 -8.12
N GLY A 428 15.02 6.72 -8.28
CA GLY A 428 15.53 7.95 -8.87
C GLY A 428 16.39 8.70 -7.84
N ILE A 429 17.42 9.39 -8.32
CA ILE A 429 18.33 10.14 -7.47
C ILE A 429 17.61 11.42 -7.03
N THR A 430 17.26 11.49 -5.75
CA THR A 430 16.67 12.65 -5.08
C THR A 430 17.74 13.52 -4.41
N MET A 431 18.91 12.94 -4.08
CA MET A 431 20.10 13.65 -3.61
C MET A 431 21.38 12.90 -4.01
N THR A 432 22.46 13.60 -4.37
CA THR A 432 23.79 12.99 -4.60
C THR A 432 24.68 13.12 -3.37
N SER A 433 25.35 12.03 -2.97
CA SER A 433 26.53 12.12 -2.11
C SER A 433 27.63 11.18 -2.62
N HIS A 434 28.49 11.58 -3.55
CA HIS A 434 29.82 10.95 -3.65
C HIS A 434 30.81 11.97 -4.21
N GLY A 435 31.77 12.40 -3.39
CA GLY A 435 32.91 13.22 -3.81
C GLY A 435 32.66 14.71 -4.07
N GLY A 436 31.44 15.21 -3.86
CA GLY A 436 31.10 16.64 -3.99
C GLY A 436 30.10 16.90 -5.11
N TYR A 437 28.87 17.22 -4.70
CA TYR A 437 27.95 18.28 -5.11
C TYR A 437 26.57 17.88 -4.58
N LYS A 438 26.11 18.64 -3.57
CA LYS A 438 24.80 18.51 -2.93
C LYS A 438 23.82 19.23 -3.85
N SER A 439 22.89 18.53 -4.47
CA SER A 439 21.75 19.16 -5.13
C SER A 439 20.59 18.20 -5.06
N GLY A 440 19.38 18.73 -4.81
CA GLY A 440 18.18 17.95 -4.60
C GLY A 440 17.62 18.08 -3.18
N PHE A 441 16.71 17.17 -2.83
CA PHE A 441 16.03 17.14 -1.54
C PHE A 441 16.52 15.97 -0.71
N ALA A 442 16.75 16.17 0.59
CA ALA A 442 16.90 15.03 1.49
C ALA A 442 15.55 14.31 1.61
N GLU A 443 15.56 12.99 1.49
CA GLU A 443 14.33 12.22 1.45
C GLU A 443 13.88 11.82 2.85
N VAL A 444 12.65 12.21 3.20
CA VAL A 444 11.99 11.87 4.45
C VAL A 444 10.69 11.16 4.14
N ILE A 445 10.66 9.84 4.33
CA ILE A 445 9.43 9.05 4.16
C ILE A 445 8.84 8.75 5.54
N GLU A 446 7.60 9.18 5.73
CA GLU A 446 6.80 8.88 6.91
C GLU A 446 5.62 8.01 6.52
N TYR A 447 5.54 6.82 7.10
CA TYR A 447 4.49 5.88 6.77
C TYR A 447 3.15 6.27 7.37
N ASP A 448 2.16 6.38 6.49
CA ASP A 448 0.76 6.43 6.89
C ASP A 448 0.32 5.04 7.38
N THR A 449 0.08 4.92 8.68
CA THR A 449 -0.29 3.64 9.30
C THR A 449 -1.64 3.11 8.83
N ARG A 450 -2.51 3.96 8.26
CA ARG A 450 -3.80 3.54 7.71
C ARG A 450 -3.62 2.62 6.50
N PHE A 451 -2.53 2.77 5.74
CA PHE A 451 -2.17 1.85 4.65
C PHE A 451 -1.86 0.42 5.09
N ARG A 452 -1.81 0.18 6.41
CA ARG A 452 -1.82 -1.19 6.92
C ARG A 452 -3.13 -1.87 6.64
N ASN A 453 -4.27 -1.19 6.66
CA ASN A 453 -5.61 -1.80 6.59
C ASN A 453 -6.45 -1.27 5.42
N ASP A 454 -6.06 -0.15 4.85
CA ASP A 454 -6.76 0.56 3.79
C ASP A 454 -5.80 0.88 2.64
N ALA A 455 -6.32 1.37 1.51
CA ALA A 455 -5.55 1.80 0.36
C ALA A 455 -6.33 2.84 -0.44
N PRO A 456 -5.64 3.75 -1.14
CA PRO A 456 -6.29 4.56 -2.14
C PRO A 456 -7.05 3.71 -3.18
N PRO A 457 -8.13 4.24 -3.78
CA PRO A 457 -8.91 3.53 -4.79
C PRO A 457 -8.05 3.02 -5.95
N GLY A 458 -8.23 1.77 -6.39
CA GLY A 458 -7.54 1.21 -7.55
C GLY A 458 -6.03 0.94 -7.40
N VAL A 459 -5.47 0.98 -6.18
CA VAL A 459 -4.06 0.64 -5.93
C VAL A 459 -3.76 -0.81 -6.37
N PRO A 460 -2.65 -1.05 -7.11
CA PRO A 460 -2.21 -2.39 -7.43
C PRO A 460 -1.81 -3.22 -6.20
N TYR A 461 -1.98 -4.54 -6.30
CA TYR A 461 -1.62 -5.48 -5.24
C TYR A 461 -0.32 -6.22 -5.53
N THR A 462 0.41 -6.52 -4.47
CA THR A 462 1.57 -7.41 -4.49
C THR A 462 1.11 -8.87 -4.62
N ASN A 463 2.03 -9.80 -4.86
CA ASN A 463 1.73 -11.24 -4.71
C ASN A 463 1.94 -11.74 -3.28
N GLU A 464 2.28 -10.86 -2.34
CA GLU A 464 2.43 -11.25 -0.95
C GLU A 464 1.08 -11.40 -0.27
N ARG A 465 0.95 -12.47 0.51
CA ARG A 465 -0.25 -12.78 1.27
C ARG A 465 0.09 -13.05 2.72
N ARG A 466 -0.71 -12.53 3.65
CA ARG A 466 -0.56 -12.72 5.09
C ARG A 466 -1.84 -13.23 5.70
N ILE A 467 -1.71 -14.19 6.60
CA ILE A 467 -2.83 -14.60 7.45
C ILE A 467 -3.04 -13.48 8.46
N ASN A 468 -4.19 -12.81 8.37
CA ASN A 468 -4.57 -11.75 9.27
C ASN A 468 -5.23 -12.33 10.54
N ARG A 469 -6.11 -13.32 10.35
CA ARG A 469 -6.80 -14.02 11.45
C ARG A 469 -6.99 -15.49 11.11
N TRP A 470 -6.88 -16.33 12.13
CA TRP A 470 -7.19 -17.75 12.06
C TRP A 470 -8.01 -18.12 13.29
N SER A 471 -9.13 -18.80 13.10
CA SER A 471 -9.93 -19.37 14.20
C SER A 471 -10.38 -20.77 13.86
N GLU A 472 -10.34 -21.65 14.87
CA GLU A 472 -10.87 -23.00 14.81
C GLU A 472 -11.98 -23.14 15.85
N SER A 473 -13.06 -23.82 15.49
CA SER A 473 -14.14 -24.13 16.42
C SER A 473 -14.66 -25.55 16.18
N PHE A 474 -15.30 -26.09 17.21
CA PHE A 474 -15.91 -27.41 17.20
C PHE A 474 -17.29 -27.32 17.83
#